data_AF-A0A5Q6S491-F1
#
_entry.id   AF-A0A5Q6S491-F1
#
_cell.length_a   1.000
_cell.length_b   1.000
_cell.length_c   1.000
_cell.angle_alpha   90.00
_cell.angle_beta   90.00
_cell.angle_gamma   90.00
#
_symmetry.space_group_name_H-M   'P 1'
#
loop_
_entity.id
_entity.type
_entity.pdbx_description
1 polymer ?
#
loop_
_entity_poly.entity_id
_entity_poly.type
_entity_poly.pdbx_seq_one_letter_code
_entity_poly.pdbx_strand_id
1 'polypeptide(L)'
;MTIAFLSYSMRDGAVHAGALELIADQVRKAHEFVYVDILHNNDPLPQAHLEHVLRNSTTLYALQTPAFSSSPWVRRELTLAKRLGIEITPISLAADGAAPSRGESSQPSWHGRHRVLTTGV
;
A
#
# COMPACT_ATOMS: atom_id res chain seq x y z
N MET A 1 -13.62 3.46 -18.52
CA MET A 1 -13.71 3.50 -17.05
C MET A 1 -13.10 2.24 -16.47
N THR A 2 -11.82 2.30 -16.10
CA THR A 2 -11.13 1.28 -15.30
C THR A 2 -11.37 1.57 -13.82
N ILE A 3 -11.91 0.58 -13.10
CA ILE A 3 -12.21 0.68 -11.68
C ILE A 3 -11.36 -0.34 -10.94
N ALA A 4 -10.57 0.16 -10.00
CA ALA A 4 -9.85 -0.66 -9.04
C ALA A 4 -10.63 -0.73 -7.72
N PHE A 5 -10.75 -1.92 -7.15
CA PHE A 5 -11.29 -2.15 -5.83
C PHE A 5 -10.15 -2.38 -4.84
N LEU A 6 -10.05 -1.57 -3.78
CA LEU A 6 -9.05 -1.77 -2.73
C LEU A 6 -9.67 -2.59 -1.59
N SER A 7 -9.30 -3.87 -1.51
CA SER A 7 -9.67 -4.77 -0.42
C SER A 7 -8.65 -4.68 0.71
N TYR A 8 -9.14 -4.54 1.94
CA TYR A 8 -8.30 -4.37 3.14
C TYR A 8 -8.99 -4.94 4.39
N SER A 9 -8.23 -5.02 5.49
CA SER A 9 -8.74 -5.35 6.82
C SER A 9 -8.10 -4.42 7.84
N MET A 10 -8.91 -3.79 8.68
CA MET A 10 -8.41 -2.98 9.82
C MET A 10 -8.34 -3.79 11.12
N ARG A 11 -8.59 -5.10 11.07
CA ARG A 11 -8.77 -5.95 12.26
C ARG A 11 -7.53 -6.05 13.15
N ASP A 12 -6.35 -5.93 12.56
CA ASP A 12 -5.04 -6.00 13.25
C ASP A 12 -4.42 -4.61 13.51
N GLY A 13 -5.11 -3.53 13.14
CA GLY A 13 -4.61 -2.16 13.29
C GLY A 13 -3.43 -1.80 12.37
N ALA A 14 -3.01 -2.70 11.47
CA ALA A 14 -1.94 -2.43 10.52
C ALA A 14 -2.38 -1.49 9.38
N VAL A 15 -3.69 -1.40 9.14
CA VAL A 15 -4.32 -0.51 8.16
C VAL A 15 -5.17 0.53 8.88
N HIS A 16 -5.00 1.79 8.51
CA HIS A 16 -5.85 2.89 8.95
C HIS A 16 -6.25 3.78 7.76
N ALA A 17 -7.26 4.64 7.95
CA ALA A 17 -7.84 5.47 6.89
C ALA A 17 -6.79 6.28 6.10
N GLY A 18 -5.88 6.97 6.80
CA GLY A 18 -4.81 7.74 6.14
C GLY A 18 -3.87 6.88 5.27
N ALA A 19 -3.57 5.64 5.65
CA ALA A 19 -2.78 4.74 4.82
C ALA A 19 -3.56 4.32 3.56
N LEU A 20 -4.87 4.09 3.69
CA LEU A 20 -5.74 3.75 2.55
C LEU A 20 -5.85 4.90 1.55
N GLU A 21 -5.93 6.14 2.01
CA GLU A 21 -5.92 7.33 1.13
C GLU A 21 -4.62 7.40 0.32
N LEU A 22 -3.47 7.26 0.99
CA LEU A 22 -2.16 7.29 0.33
C LEU A 22 -2.02 6.16 -0.71
N ILE A 23 -2.45 4.94 -0.36
CA ILE A 23 -2.41 3.80 -1.28
C ILE A 23 -3.37 4.02 -2.45
N ALA A 24 -4.58 4.50 -2.19
CA ALA A 24 -5.56 4.79 -3.23
C ALA A 24 -5.02 5.81 -4.23
N ASP A 25 -4.33 6.86 -3.76
CA ASP A 25 -3.69 7.86 -4.63
C ASP A 25 -2.56 7.27 -5.49
N GLN A 26 -1.81 6.29 -4.99
CA GLN A 26 -0.84 5.57 -5.83
C GLN A 26 -1.54 4.71 -6.89
N VAL A 27 -2.60 4.00 -6.52
CA VAL A 27 -3.36 3.13 -7.42
C VAL A 27 -4.09 3.93 -8.51
N ARG A 28 -4.59 5.13 -8.20
CA ARG A 28 -5.23 6.06 -9.15
C ARG A 28 -4.35 6.43 -10.34
N LYS A 29 -3.02 6.28 -10.23
CA LYS A 29 -2.11 6.50 -11.36
C LYS A 29 -2.31 5.50 -12.51
N ALA A 30 -2.91 4.34 -12.23
CA ALA A 30 -3.16 3.28 -13.20
C ALA A 30 -4.66 3.06 -13.50
N HIS A 31 -5.57 3.68 -12.74
CA HIS A 31 -7.01 3.46 -12.83
C HIS A 31 -7.79 4.77 -12.80
N GLU A 32 -8.86 4.86 -13.59
CA GLU A 32 -9.72 6.05 -13.62
C GLU A 32 -10.43 6.28 -12.28
N PHE A 33 -10.75 5.20 -11.56
CA PHE A 33 -11.34 5.26 -10.23
C PHE A 33 -10.81 4.16 -9.32
N VAL A 34 -10.64 4.49 -8.04
CA VAL A 34 -10.27 3.53 -6.99
C VAL A 34 -11.35 3.58 -5.92
N TYR A 35 -12.00 2.45 -5.67
CA TYR A 35 -12.98 2.30 -4.63
C TYR A 35 -12.33 1.78 -3.34
N VAL A 36 -12.62 2.46 -2.23
CA VAL A 36 -12.23 2.06 -0.88
C VAL A 36 -13.49 2.16 -0.01
N ASP A 37 -13.91 1.06 0.60
CA ASP A 37 -15.18 0.95 1.33
C ASP A 37 -15.33 2.03 2.40
N ILE A 38 -14.37 2.19 3.32
CA ILE A 38 -14.44 3.20 4.39
C ILE A 38 -14.46 4.65 3.89
N LEU A 39 -13.97 4.92 2.67
CA LEU A 39 -13.90 6.28 2.13
C LEU A 39 -15.13 6.63 1.29
N HIS A 40 -15.78 5.64 0.67
CA HIS A 40 -16.80 5.88 -0.35
C HIS A 40 -18.17 5.25 -0.03
N ASN A 41 -18.24 4.26 0.87
CA ASN A 41 -19.48 3.57 1.16
C ASN A 41 -20.31 4.33 2.19
N ASN A 42 -21.32 5.07 1.70
CA ASN A 42 -22.38 5.67 2.51
C ASN A 42 -23.74 4.99 2.25
N ASP A 43 -23.74 3.78 1.67
CA ASP A 43 -24.94 3.11 1.20
C ASP A 43 -25.69 2.42 2.37
N PRO A 44 -27.03 2.52 2.45
CA PRO A 44 -27.83 1.81 3.46
C PRO A 44 -27.75 0.28 3.35
N LEU A 45 -27.36 -0.26 2.19
CA LEU A 45 -27.14 -1.69 1.96
C LEU A 45 -25.66 -1.96 1.60
N PRO A 46 -24.74 -1.82 2.57
CA PRO A 46 -23.31 -1.70 2.30
C PRO A 46 -22.74 -2.92 1.57
N GLN A 47 -23.21 -4.13 1.89
CA GLN A 47 -22.75 -5.34 1.22
C GLN A 47 -23.19 -5.43 -0.25
N ALA A 48 -24.44 -5.09 -0.55
CA ALA A 48 -24.95 -5.17 -1.92
C ALA A 48 -24.26 -4.14 -2.81
N HIS A 49 -24.02 -2.94 -2.27
CA HIS A 49 -23.25 -1.89 -2.92
C HIS A 49 -21.81 -2.34 -3.20
N LEU A 50 -21.12 -2.90 -2.21
CA LEU A 50 -19.75 -3.36 -2.33
C LEU A 50 -19.61 -4.48 -3.38
N GLU A 51 -20.52 -5.45 -3.39
CA GLU A 51 -20.58 -6.49 -4.44
C GLU A 51 -20.86 -5.89 -5.82
N HIS A 52 -21.73 -4.88 -5.92
CA HIS A 52 -22.00 -4.18 -7.17
C HIS A 52 -20.76 -3.46 -7.70
N VAL A 53 -20.04 -2.74 -6.86
CA VAL A 53 -18.81 -2.05 -7.27
C VAL A 53 -17.73 -3.06 -7.67
N LEU A 54 -17.54 -4.14 -6.90
CA LEU A 54 -16.57 -5.16 -7.24
C LEU A 54 -16.88 -5.84 -8.59
N ARG A 55 -18.16 -6.10 -8.90
CA ARG A 55 -18.57 -6.66 -10.21
C ARG A 55 -18.25 -5.75 -11.40
N ASN A 56 -18.18 -4.44 -11.18
CA ASN A 56 -17.81 -3.45 -12.20
C ASN A 56 -16.32 -3.10 -12.17
N SER A 57 -15.53 -3.74 -11.29
CA SER A 57 -14.09 -3.51 -11.17
C SER A 57 -13.30 -4.40 -12.13
N THR A 58 -12.23 -3.87 -12.68
CA THR A 58 -11.28 -4.61 -13.53
C THR A 58 -10.17 -5.26 -12.71
N THR A 59 -9.84 -4.68 -11.56
CA THR A 59 -8.76 -5.13 -10.67
C THR A 59 -9.19 -5.02 -9.21
N LEU A 60 -8.83 -6.01 -8.40
CA LEU A 60 -8.90 -5.99 -6.95
C LEU A 60 -7.47 -5.90 -6.41
N TYR A 61 -7.15 -4.83 -5.70
CA TYR A 61 -5.92 -4.71 -4.94
C TYR A 61 -6.13 -5.29 -3.54
N ALA A 62 -5.35 -6.30 -3.19
CA ALA A 62 -5.43 -6.99 -1.91
C ALA A 62 -4.35 -6.47 -0.97
N LEU A 63 -4.72 -5.60 -0.02
CA LEU A 63 -3.79 -5.06 0.97
C LEU A 63 -3.47 -6.11 2.04
N GLN A 64 -2.35 -6.79 1.86
CA GLN A 64 -1.97 -7.95 2.66
C GLN A 64 -1.44 -7.54 4.03
N THR A 65 -2.13 -8.03 5.04
CA THR A 65 -1.73 -7.98 6.46
C THR A 65 -1.93 -9.37 7.09
N PRO A 66 -1.35 -9.64 8.27
CA PRO A 66 -1.57 -10.92 8.96
C PRO A 66 -3.05 -11.26 9.16
N ALA A 67 -3.91 -10.28 9.42
CA ALA A 67 -5.34 -10.50 9.60
C ALA A 67 -6.18 -10.34 8.31
N PHE A 68 -5.59 -10.07 7.14
CA PHE A 68 -6.31 -9.84 5.88
C PHE A 68 -7.29 -10.98 5.56
N SER A 69 -6.77 -12.20 5.43
CA SER A 69 -7.56 -13.39 5.10
C SER A 69 -8.48 -13.86 6.24
N SER A 70 -8.33 -13.32 7.44
CA SER A 70 -9.21 -13.64 8.58
C SER A 70 -10.56 -12.93 8.48
N SER A 71 -10.63 -11.82 7.74
CA SER A 71 -11.87 -11.06 7.54
C SER A 71 -12.86 -11.84 6.68
N PRO A 72 -14.09 -12.14 7.17
CA PRO A 72 -15.13 -12.75 6.36
C PRO A 72 -15.49 -11.92 5.12
N TRP A 73 -15.39 -10.59 5.22
CA TRP A 73 -15.64 -9.65 4.13
C TRP A 73 -14.60 -9.80 3.02
N VAL A 74 -13.32 -9.72 3.38
CA VAL A 74 -12.21 -9.95 2.43
C VAL A 74 -12.33 -11.30 1.76
N ARG A 75 -12.66 -12.37 2.51
CA ARG A 75 -12.85 -13.70 1.91
C ARG A 75 -13.97 -13.73 0.88
N ARG A 76 -15.09 -13.03 1.12
CA ARG A 76 -16.19 -12.91 0.16
C ARG A 76 -15.74 -12.15 -1.09
N GLU A 77 -15.05 -11.02 -0.93
CA GLU A 77 -14.50 -10.23 -2.02
C GLU A 77 -13.53 -11.04 -2.89
N LEU A 78 -12.55 -11.70 -2.29
CA LEU A 78 -11.59 -12.56 -3.00
C LEU A 78 -12.30 -13.71 -3.73
N THR A 79 -13.32 -14.30 -3.11
CA THR A 79 -14.10 -15.38 -3.74
C THR A 79 -14.88 -14.86 -4.94
N LEU A 80 -15.51 -13.69 -4.81
CA LEU A 80 -16.25 -13.06 -5.90
C LEU A 80 -15.32 -12.65 -7.05
N ALA A 81 -14.19 -12.00 -6.76
CA ALA A 81 -13.19 -11.61 -7.75
C ALA A 81 -12.67 -12.83 -8.54
N LYS A 82 -12.31 -13.92 -7.85
CA LYS A 82 -11.91 -15.18 -8.49
C LYS A 82 -12.99 -15.75 -9.41
N ARG A 83 -14.25 -15.74 -8.97
CA ARG A 83 -15.39 -16.24 -9.77
C ARG A 83 -15.65 -15.40 -11.01
N LEU A 84 -15.38 -14.11 -10.95
CA LEU A 84 -15.60 -13.16 -12.04
C LEU A 84 -14.38 -13.01 -12.98
N GLY A 85 -13.25 -13.64 -12.65
CA GLY A 85 -12.01 -13.48 -13.41
C GLY A 85 -11.38 -12.09 -13.25
N ILE A 86 -11.69 -11.38 -12.16
CA ILE A 86 -11.08 -10.08 -11.84
C ILE A 86 -9.63 -10.31 -11.42
N GLU A 87 -8.72 -9.47 -11.94
CA GLU A 87 -7.31 -9.52 -11.55
C GLU A 87 -7.14 -9.22 -10.06
N ILE A 88 -6.40 -10.06 -9.33
CA ILE A 88 -6.09 -9.84 -7.92
C ILE A 88 -4.62 -9.48 -7.77
N THR A 89 -4.35 -8.23 -7.45
CA THR A 89 -2.99 -7.69 -7.30
C THR A 89 -2.66 -7.49 -5.82
N PRO A 90 -1.72 -8.26 -5.23
CA PRO A 90 -1.35 -8.09 -3.82
C PRO A 90 -0.56 -6.79 -3.60
N ILE A 91 -0.81 -6.11 -2.49
CA ILE A 91 -0.01 -4.99 -1.97
C ILE A 91 0.45 -5.37 -0.57
N SER A 92 1.76 -5.38 -0.34
CA SER A 92 2.34 -5.53 1.00
C SER A 92 2.59 -4.16 1.61
N LEU A 93 2.16 -3.96 2.85
CA LEU A 93 2.61 -2.81 3.64
C LEU A 93 4.09 -3.03 3.99
N ALA A 94 4.96 -2.11 3.60
CA ALA A 94 6.30 -2.08 4.15
C ALA A 94 6.18 -1.84 5.67
N ALA A 95 6.84 -2.68 6.47
CA ALA A 95 6.97 -2.38 7.89
C ALA A 95 7.77 -1.07 8.01
N ASP A 96 7.13 0.01 8.47
CA ASP A 96 7.82 1.22 8.87
C ASP A 96 8.82 0.83 9.98
N GLY A 97 10.12 0.73 9.64
CA GLY A 97 11.14 0.42 10.64
C GLY A 97 12.44 -0.24 10.18
N ALA A 98 12.68 -0.53 8.90
CA ALA A 98 14.06 -0.77 8.45
C ALA A 98 14.66 0.58 8.03
N ALA A 99 15.29 1.27 8.99
CA ALA A 99 16.22 2.35 8.66
C ALA A 99 17.13 1.87 7.53
N PRO A 100 17.45 2.71 6.51
CA PRO A 100 18.50 2.35 5.58
C PRO A 100 19.75 2.11 6.42
N SER A 101 20.19 0.86 6.50
CA SER A 101 21.52 0.52 7.01
C SER A 101 22.46 1.41 6.23
N ARG A 102 23.01 2.42 6.92
CA ARG A 102 24.03 3.33 6.38
C ARG A 102 25.02 2.45 5.63
N GLY A 103 24.99 2.54 4.31
CA GLY A 103 26.06 2.00 3.49
C GLY A 103 27.35 2.54 4.08
N GLU A 104 28.26 1.62 4.40
CA GLU A 104 29.62 1.93 4.77
C GLU A 104 30.11 3.07 3.89
N SER A 105 30.44 4.18 4.54
CA SER A 105 31.17 5.28 3.95
C SER A 105 32.49 4.72 3.44
N SER A 106 32.51 4.28 2.19
CA SER A 106 33.73 4.09 1.44
C SER A 106 34.42 5.44 1.39
N GLN A 107 35.44 5.61 2.23
CA GLN A 107 36.40 6.70 2.10
C GLN A 107 37.04 6.60 0.71
N PRO A 108 37.03 7.67 -0.09
CA PRO A 108 38.08 7.86 -1.08
C PRO A 108 39.19 8.63 -0.38
N SER A 109 40.34 7.97 -0.22
CA SER A 109 41.59 8.65 0.07
C SER A 109 41.87 9.68 -1.04
N TRP A 110 42.12 10.93 -0.69
CA TRP A 110 42.81 11.86 -1.58
C TRP A 110 43.89 12.61 -0.82
N HIS A 111 45.09 12.47 -1.34
CA HIS A 111 46.31 13.12 -0.91
C HIS A 111 46.26 14.63 -1.18
N GLY A 112 46.84 15.40 -0.25
CA GLY A 112 47.65 16.57 -0.57
C GLY A 112 46.95 17.93 -0.55
N ARG A 113 47.27 18.76 0.45
CA ARG A 113 48.32 19.79 0.31
C ARG A 113 48.57 20.54 1.62
N HIS A 114 49.82 20.98 1.73
CA HIS A 114 50.48 21.67 2.84
C HIS A 114 49.89 23.03 3.22
N ARG A 115 49.96 23.34 4.53
CA ARG A 115 50.33 24.65 5.10
C ARG A 115 50.69 24.42 6.59
N VAL A 116 51.96 24.25 6.98
CA VAL A 116 52.99 25.27 7.31
C VAL A 116 52.69 26.10 8.57
N LEU A 117 53.51 25.79 9.60
CA LEU A 117 54.09 26.60 10.70
C LEU A 117 53.26 27.06 11.92
N THR A 118 53.71 26.60 13.11
CA THR A 118 53.96 27.39 14.36
C THR A 118 54.60 26.45 15.42
N THR A 119 55.90 26.60 15.71
CA THR A 119 56.58 27.22 16.90
C THR A 119 56.77 26.36 18.16
N GLY A 120 58.02 26.35 18.66
CA GLY A 120 58.49 25.83 19.96
C GLY A 120 59.58 24.77 19.75
N VAL A 121 60.83 24.90 20.19
CA VAL A 121 61.50 25.72 21.22
C VAL A 121 62.94 25.96 20.77
#